data_AF-A0A9P0MK12-F1
#
_entry.id   AF-A0A9P0MK12-F1
#
_cell.length_a   1.000
_cell.length_b   1.000
_cell.length_c   1.000
_cell.angle_alpha   90.00
_cell.angle_beta   90.00
_cell.angle_gamma   90.00
#
_symmetry.space_group_name_H-M   'P 1'
#
loop_
_entity.id
_entity.type
_entity.pdbx_description
1 polymer ?
#
loop_
_entity_poly.entity_id
_entity_poly.type
_entity_poly.pdbx_seq_one_letter_code
_entity_poly.pdbx_strand_id
1 'polypeptide(L)'
;MVREITRDIKQLDCAKKNLTLAITTLNHLHMLVGGVDTLKSLTQKRFYGEIALPLQAISEVMTHFENYTDIPQVKNLSDQVKQIHVELAEQITHDFKEAFSGSNKTTIPNKQLAQACLVVSILDPKVKRDLLKWFIDLQLQEYHHLFNETEDTAWLDKIDKRYAWLKRHLLEFEDRLGNMFPQNWEVSEQIAVQFCHITREELSKIMAKRKNEIDVKLLLYAIQKTSAFENLLSRRFTGVTLSEDCAKSEGSRHVKQADLTADTLDERDMDLNSSPFHGLIGKCFIPHLQIYIDSVDRNLSDLIDRFVMDQKQSIPTEATETQAAILPSCPDLFVFYKKSMIQCNQLDRGQTMLSLAKVFQKYLHEYSEKLLMSNLPKIETQTLGASMQNFTKDLQKISTSGLIHNFSSLLKEGEVTRFTKDEQTKICYVLTTAEYCLETTQQLQDKLKEKIDPSLADQIDFSKGQDDFHK
;
A
#
# COMPACT_ATOMS: atom_id res chain seq x y z
N MET A 1 -8.18 74.85 13.79
CA MET A 1 -8.07 74.22 15.11
C MET A 1 -8.04 72.69 15.07
N VAL A 2 -9.14 71.93 15.02
CA VAL A 2 -9.10 70.44 15.07
C VAL A 2 -8.29 69.80 13.92
N ARG A 3 -8.40 70.36 12.71
CA ARG A 3 -7.69 69.88 11.51
C ARG A 3 -6.17 70.17 11.53
N GLU A 4 -5.75 71.19 12.27
CA GLU A 4 -4.34 71.53 12.46
C GLU A 4 -3.73 70.65 13.56
N ILE A 5 -4.44 70.49 14.68
CA ILE A 5 -4.03 69.59 15.78
C ILE A 5 -3.87 68.15 15.27
N THR A 6 -4.79 67.66 14.43
CA THR A 6 -4.70 66.32 13.84
C THR A 6 -3.61 66.18 12.77
N ARG A 7 -3.20 67.27 12.10
CA ARG A 7 -2.06 67.28 11.17
C ARG A 7 -0.75 67.18 11.93
N ASP A 8 -0.61 67.93 13.01
CA ASP A 8 0.61 67.99 13.81
C ASP A 8 0.82 66.65 14.56
N ILE A 9 -0.26 66.04 15.07
CA ILE A 9 -0.22 64.66 15.62
C ILE A 9 0.25 63.65 14.57
N LYS A 10 -0.27 63.71 13.33
CA LYS A 10 0.17 62.82 12.24
C LYS A 10 1.64 63.00 11.89
N GLN A 11 2.15 64.23 11.89
CA GLN A 11 3.57 64.49 11.66
C GLN A 11 4.44 63.91 12.79
N LEU A 12 3.99 64.04 14.03
CA LEU A 12 4.69 63.52 15.20
C LEU A 12 4.69 61.98 15.21
N ASP A 13 3.59 61.35 14.81
CA ASP A 13 3.51 59.89 14.61
C ASP A 13 4.42 59.42 13.47
N CYS A 14 4.49 60.16 12.36
CA CYS A 14 5.41 59.84 11.26
C CYS A 14 6.87 59.96 11.73
N ALA A 15 7.21 61.02 12.47
CA ALA A 15 8.55 61.22 13.01
C ALA A 15 8.92 60.11 14.00
N LYS A 16 8.00 59.74 14.91
CA LYS A 16 8.18 58.63 15.84
C LYS A 16 8.41 57.32 15.09
N LYS A 17 7.57 56.99 14.10
CA LYS A 17 7.71 55.77 13.30
C LYS A 17 9.05 55.71 12.57
N ASN A 18 9.47 56.81 11.94
CA ASN A 18 10.74 56.89 11.22
C ASN A 18 11.94 56.77 12.17
N LEU A 19 11.90 57.41 13.35
CA LEU A 19 12.94 57.28 14.36
C LEU A 19 13.02 55.86 14.91
N THR A 20 11.89 55.24 15.23
CA THR A 20 11.86 53.85 15.69
C THR A 20 12.42 52.92 14.62
N LEU A 21 12.00 53.07 13.35
CA LEU A 21 12.52 52.28 12.25
C LEU A 21 14.03 52.46 12.07
N ALA A 22 14.53 53.70 12.14
CA ALA A 22 15.95 53.99 12.01
C ALA A 22 16.77 53.38 13.15
N ILE A 23 16.30 53.49 14.40
CA ILE A 23 16.96 52.89 15.58
C ILE A 23 16.98 51.36 15.44
N THR A 24 15.85 50.73 15.10
CA THR A 24 15.78 49.27 14.91
C THR A 24 16.70 48.81 13.78
N THR A 25 16.70 49.51 12.65
CA THR A 25 17.56 49.18 11.50
C THR A 25 19.05 49.33 11.84
N LEU A 26 19.42 50.38 12.57
CA LEU A 26 20.80 50.59 13.01
C LEU A 26 21.24 49.50 14.00
N ASN A 27 20.39 49.14 14.96
CA ASN A 27 20.65 48.05 15.89
C ASN A 27 20.81 46.71 15.14
N HIS A 28 19.94 46.43 14.17
CA HIS A 28 20.02 45.24 13.32
C HIS A 28 21.33 45.22 12.50
N LEU A 29 21.74 46.36 11.94
CA LEU A 29 23.01 46.48 11.22
C LEU A 29 24.21 46.26 12.14
N HIS A 30 24.18 46.82 13.36
CA HIS A 30 25.23 46.60 14.35
C HIS A 30 25.34 45.14 14.76
N MET A 31 24.20 44.48 15.03
CA MET A 31 24.14 43.04 15.31
C MET A 31 24.69 42.21 14.14
N LEU A 32 24.41 42.62 12.90
CA LEU A 32 24.84 41.90 11.71
C LEU A 32 26.37 41.99 11.51
N VAL A 33 26.95 43.19 11.66
CA VAL A 33 28.41 43.36 11.56
C VAL A 33 29.14 42.58 12.65
N GLY A 34 28.78 42.78 13.93
CA GLY A 34 29.41 42.05 15.03
C GLY A 34 29.14 40.54 14.99
N GLY A 35 27.97 40.16 14.51
CA GLY A 35 27.55 38.78 14.34
C GLY A 35 28.36 38.05 13.28
N VAL A 36 28.61 38.67 12.12
CA VAL A 36 29.44 38.10 11.04
C VAL A 36 30.87 37.84 11.51
N ASP A 37 31.49 38.79 12.22
CA ASP A 37 32.84 38.62 12.75
C ASP A 37 32.91 37.50 13.80
N THR A 38 31.90 37.42 14.67
CA THR A 38 31.78 36.34 15.67
C THR A 38 31.62 34.98 15.00
N LEU A 39 30.73 34.88 14.00
CA LEU A 39 30.50 33.65 13.24
C LEU A 39 31.76 33.17 12.53
N LYS A 40 32.54 34.07 11.91
CA LYS A 40 33.82 33.69 11.26
C LYS A 40 34.80 33.09 12.28
N SER A 41 34.96 33.74 13.44
CA SER A 41 35.83 33.24 14.51
C SER A 41 35.37 31.87 15.03
N LEU A 42 34.06 31.68 15.24
CA LEU A 42 33.52 30.40 15.71
C LEU A 42 33.64 29.28 14.67
N THR A 43 33.43 29.61 13.38
CA THR A 43 33.57 28.68 12.25
C THR A 43 34.99 28.13 12.16
N GLN A 44 35.99 29.01 12.24
CA GLN A 44 37.41 28.62 12.25
C GLN A 44 37.79 27.70 13.43
N LYS A 45 37.17 27.92 14.60
CA LYS A 45 37.39 27.10 15.81
C LYS A 45 36.59 25.79 15.81
N ARG A 46 35.68 25.60 14.85
CA ARG A 46 34.76 24.45 14.76
C ARG A 46 33.83 24.25 15.97
N PHE A 47 33.48 25.33 16.67
CA PHE A 47 32.58 25.27 17.83
C PHE A 47 31.10 25.32 17.41
N TYR A 48 30.62 24.23 16.80
CA TYR A 48 29.26 24.15 16.25
C TYR A 48 28.15 24.44 17.27
N GLY A 49 28.35 24.06 18.54
CA GLY A 49 27.36 24.30 19.59
C GLY A 49 27.07 25.78 19.84
N GLU A 50 28.05 26.65 19.63
CA GLU A 50 27.92 28.10 19.81
C GLU A 50 27.52 28.82 18.51
N ILE A 51 27.59 28.15 17.36
CA ILE A 51 27.28 28.72 16.05
C ILE A 51 25.77 28.77 15.78
N ALA A 52 25.01 27.77 16.25
CA ALA A 52 23.60 27.61 15.89
C ALA A 52 22.76 28.86 16.23
N LEU A 53 22.79 29.35 17.47
CA LEU A 53 21.97 30.51 17.88
C LEU A 53 22.36 31.81 17.16
N PRO A 54 23.66 32.21 17.10
CA PRO A 54 24.07 33.38 16.32
C PRO A 54 23.74 33.26 14.83
N LEU A 55 23.91 32.09 14.23
CA LEU A 55 23.62 31.87 12.81
C LEU A 55 22.13 32.04 12.51
N GLN A 56 21.26 31.51 13.38
CA GLN A 56 19.82 31.69 13.26
C GLN A 56 19.42 33.16 13.39
N ALA A 57 19.93 33.86 14.41
CA ALA A 57 19.64 35.28 14.62
C ALA A 57 20.11 36.15 13.44
N ILE A 58 21.32 35.91 12.92
CA ILE A 58 21.86 36.66 11.78
C ILE A 58 21.08 36.35 10.51
N SER A 59 20.65 35.10 10.31
CA SER A 59 19.83 34.72 9.16
C SER A 59 18.46 35.40 9.19
N GLU A 60 17.83 35.49 10.36
CA GLU A 60 16.57 36.23 10.55
C GLU A 60 16.77 37.73 10.29
N VAL A 61 17.80 38.35 10.86
CA VAL A 61 18.10 39.78 10.64
C VAL A 61 18.41 40.05 9.16
N MET A 62 19.09 39.14 8.47
CA MET A 62 19.38 39.23 7.04
C MET A 62 18.10 39.31 6.19
N THR A 63 17.01 38.62 6.57
CA THR A 63 15.72 38.71 5.84
C THR A 63 15.16 40.13 5.84
N HIS A 64 15.34 40.88 6.93
CA HIS A 64 14.92 42.28 7.00
C HIS A 64 15.75 43.22 6.10
N PHE A 65 16.96 42.79 5.72
CA PHE A 65 17.86 43.55 4.86
C PHE A 65 17.77 43.19 3.38
N GLU A 66 16.92 42.22 2.99
CA GLU A 66 16.74 41.83 1.59
C GLU A 66 16.36 43.02 0.71
N ASN A 67 15.48 43.91 1.20
CA ASN A 67 15.05 45.12 0.50
C ASN A 67 16.13 46.22 0.39
N TYR A 68 17.28 46.04 1.05
CA TYR A 68 18.38 47.01 1.08
C TYR A 68 19.64 46.50 0.37
N THR A 69 19.50 45.46 -0.47
CA THR A 69 20.61 44.87 -1.23
C THR A 69 21.25 45.80 -2.26
N ASP A 70 20.58 46.90 -2.62
CA ASP A 70 21.14 47.94 -3.48
C ASP A 70 22.32 48.70 -2.82
N ILE A 71 22.40 48.67 -1.49
CA ILE A 71 23.47 49.32 -0.74
C ILE A 71 24.72 48.40 -0.76
N PRO A 72 25.86 48.84 -1.32
CA PRO A 72 27.03 47.99 -1.49
C PRO A 72 27.57 47.38 -0.20
N GLN A 73 27.51 48.10 0.93
CA GLN A 73 27.97 47.62 2.23
C GLN A 73 27.08 46.51 2.77
N VAL A 74 25.76 46.64 2.63
CA VAL A 74 24.78 45.62 3.02
C VAL A 74 24.91 44.39 2.14
N LYS A 75 25.12 44.59 0.83
CA LYS A 75 25.41 43.50 -0.11
C LYS A 75 26.67 42.72 0.26
N ASN A 76 27.76 43.41 0.57
CA ASN A 76 29.00 42.76 1.01
C ASN A 76 28.78 41.93 2.28
N LEU A 77 28.06 42.46 3.27
CA LEU A 77 27.71 41.70 4.47
C LEU A 77 26.83 40.47 4.15
N SER A 78 25.84 40.61 3.25
CA SER A 78 25.03 39.50 2.77
C SER A 78 25.87 38.40 2.13
N ASP A 79 26.81 38.78 1.26
CA ASP A 79 27.68 37.85 0.56
C ASP A 79 28.63 37.14 1.55
N GLN A 80 29.10 37.84 2.60
CA GLN A 80 29.88 37.23 3.67
C GLN A 80 29.06 36.21 4.49
N VAL A 81 27.80 36.52 4.83
CA VAL A 81 26.92 35.55 5.52
C VAL A 81 26.70 34.32 4.64
N LYS A 82 26.41 34.50 3.34
CA LYS A 82 26.25 33.38 2.40
C LYS A 82 27.52 32.55 2.29
N GLN A 83 28.69 33.18 2.26
CA GLN A 83 29.97 32.47 2.24
C GLN A 83 30.16 31.62 3.50
N ILE A 84 29.83 32.15 4.68
CA ILE A 84 29.87 31.39 5.95
C ILE A 84 28.91 30.20 5.91
N HIS A 85 27.70 30.37 5.36
CA HIS A 85 26.75 29.26 5.18
C HIS A 85 27.33 28.13 4.32
N VAL A 86 27.95 28.48 3.18
CA VAL A 86 28.59 27.50 2.28
C VAL A 86 29.79 26.83 2.95
N GLU A 87 30.67 27.61 3.60
CA GLU A 87 31.83 27.10 4.32
C GLU A 87 31.43 26.14 5.45
N LEU A 88 30.41 26.48 6.24
CA LEU A 88 29.87 25.60 7.28
C LEU A 88 29.27 24.32 6.69
N ALA A 89 28.53 24.42 5.58
CA ALA A 89 27.95 23.25 4.92
C ALA A 89 29.04 22.27 4.45
N GLU A 90 30.08 22.77 3.79
CA GLU A 90 31.21 21.97 3.32
C GLU A 90 32.01 21.38 4.48
N GLN A 91 32.31 22.20 5.49
CA GLN A 91 33.09 21.80 6.66
C GLN A 91 32.36 20.73 7.47
N ILE A 92 31.07 20.92 7.78
CA ILE A 92 30.29 19.93 8.52
C ILE A 92 30.18 18.63 7.71
N THR A 93 29.89 18.71 6.40
CA THR A 93 29.80 17.51 5.56
C THR A 93 31.13 16.74 5.51
N HIS A 94 32.26 17.45 5.46
CA HIS A 94 33.58 16.85 5.52
C HIS A 94 33.84 16.16 6.87
N ASP A 95 33.53 16.84 7.97
CA ASP A 95 33.69 16.32 9.33
C ASP A 95 32.86 15.05 9.57
N PHE A 96 31.63 15.00 9.04
CA PHE A 96 30.81 13.78 9.03
C PHE A 96 31.48 12.66 8.22
N LYS A 97 31.94 12.94 7.00
CA LYS A 97 32.62 11.94 6.16
C LYS A 97 33.88 11.40 6.81
N GLU A 98 34.68 12.26 7.45
CA GLU A 98 35.89 11.86 8.17
C GLU A 98 35.55 10.96 9.37
N ALA A 99 34.53 11.34 10.16
CA ALA A 99 34.12 10.60 11.35
C ALA A 99 33.66 9.16 11.04
N PHE A 100 33.05 8.93 9.87
CA PHE A 100 32.47 7.63 9.50
C PHE A 100 33.28 6.85 8.45
N SER A 101 34.36 7.39 7.87
CA SER A 101 35.19 6.70 6.86
C SER A 101 36.33 5.84 7.41
N GLY A 102 36.42 5.67 8.73
CA GLY A 102 37.31 4.69 9.37
C GLY A 102 38.82 5.01 9.34
N SER A 103 39.22 6.20 8.84
CA SER A 103 40.62 6.63 8.87
C SER A 103 40.97 7.25 10.23
N ASN A 104 41.54 6.44 11.12
CA ASN A 104 42.00 6.86 12.45
C ASN A 104 43.04 7.99 12.38
N LYS A 105 42.72 9.13 13.02
CA LYS A 105 43.66 9.92 13.85
C LYS A 105 42.99 11.00 14.72
N THR A 106 41.79 11.47 14.37
CA THR A 106 41.03 12.45 15.18
C THR A 106 39.52 12.19 15.07
N THR A 107 38.99 11.23 15.81
CA THR A 107 37.54 10.99 15.84
C THR A 107 36.85 12.20 16.48
N ILE A 108 36.14 12.98 15.69
CA ILE A 108 35.30 14.08 16.18
C ILE A 108 34.28 13.46 17.16
N PRO A 109 34.16 13.98 18.39
CA PRO A 109 33.22 13.42 19.35
C PRO A 109 31.77 13.47 18.83
N ASN A 110 30.98 12.42 19.05
CA ASN A 110 29.56 12.37 18.67
C ASN A 110 28.77 13.59 19.19
N LYS A 111 29.16 14.15 20.33
CA LYS A 111 28.57 15.39 20.88
C LYS A 111 28.78 16.60 19.96
N GLN A 112 29.95 16.72 19.35
CA GLN A 112 30.27 17.81 18.43
C GLN A 112 29.54 17.64 17.09
N LEU A 113 29.38 16.39 16.61
CA LEU A 113 28.54 16.09 15.44
C LEU A 113 27.06 16.38 15.70
N ALA A 114 26.57 16.07 16.90
CA ALA A 114 25.20 16.40 17.29
C ALA A 114 24.96 17.92 17.29
N GLN A 115 25.93 18.68 17.78
CA GLN A 115 25.90 20.15 17.69
C GLN A 115 25.95 20.64 16.23
N ALA A 116 26.72 19.98 15.37
CA ALA A 116 26.76 20.29 13.95
C ALA A 116 25.40 20.05 13.26
N CYS A 117 24.63 19.03 13.66
CA CYS A 117 23.26 18.82 13.16
C CYS A 117 22.33 20.01 13.46
N LEU A 118 22.51 20.68 14.60
CA LEU A 118 21.74 21.88 14.94
C LEU A 118 22.05 23.03 13.97
N VAL A 119 23.33 23.20 13.61
CA VAL A 119 23.75 24.18 12.59
C VAL A 119 23.16 23.81 11.23
N VAL A 120 23.24 22.55 10.81
CA VAL A 120 22.67 22.06 9.53
C VAL A 120 21.16 22.28 9.44
N SER A 121 20.45 22.23 10.57
CA SER A 121 19.00 22.50 10.61
C SER A 121 18.65 23.96 10.29
N ILE A 122 19.60 24.88 10.41
CA ILE A 122 19.45 26.32 10.10
C ILE A 122 19.94 26.65 8.69
N LEU A 123 20.89 25.88 8.16
CA LEU A 123 21.39 26.00 6.79
C LEU A 123 20.28 25.67 5.77
N ASP A 124 20.59 25.85 4.48
CA ASP A 124 19.69 25.48 3.39
C ASP A 124 19.22 24.01 3.52
N PRO A 125 17.91 23.73 3.44
CA PRO A 125 17.35 22.37 3.48
C PRO A 125 18.00 21.39 2.49
N LYS A 126 18.61 21.88 1.40
CA LYS A 126 19.39 21.05 0.48
C LYS A 126 20.60 20.40 1.17
N VAL A 127 21.32 21.12 2.03
CA VAL A 127 22.49 20.60 2.75
C VAL A 127 22.09 19.44 3.63
N LYS A 128 20.99 19.59 4.39
CA LYS A 128 20.41 18.49 5.20
C LYS A 128 20.07 17.28 4.34
N ARG A 129 19.40 17.47 3.20
CA ARG A 129 19.02 16.37 2.29
C ARG A 129 20.24 15.63 1.73
N ASP A 130 21.25 16.37 1.26
CA ASP A 130 22.46 15.78 0.69
C ASP A 130 23.28 15.02 1.74
N LEU A 131 23.37 15.56 2.96
CA LEU A 131 24.02 14.90 4.09
C LEU A 131 23.28 13.62 4.51
N LEU A 132 21.96 13.69 4.66
CA LEU A 132 21.13 12.53 5.03
C LEU A 132 21.19 11.45 3.96
N LYS A 133 21.09 11.82 2.69
CA LYS A 133 21.22 10.87 1.57
C LYS A 133 22.55 10.11 1.65
N TRP A 134 23.67 10.84 1.74
CA TRP A 134 24.98 10.22 1.88
C TRP A 134 25.08 9.31 3.10
N PHE A 135 24.55 9.75 4.24
CA PHE A 135 24.61 9.00 5.49
C PHE A 135 23.77 7.71 5.42
N ILE A 136 22.56 7.77 4.85
CA ILE A 136 21.68 6.61 4.67
C ILE A 136 22.32 5.62 3.68
N ASP A 137 22.90 6.10 2.58
CA ASP A 137 23.63 5.27 1.62
C ASP A 137 24.80 4.54 2.30
N LEU A 138 25.51 5.22 3.21
CA LEU A 138 26.58 4.61 4.01
C LEU A 138 26.05 3.53 4.96
N GLN A 139 24.94 3.79 5.66
CA GLN A 139 24.32 2.81 6.57
C GLN A 139 23.85 1.55 5.82
N LEU A 140 23.36 1.69 4.59
CA LEU A 140 22.83 0.59 3.78
C LEU A 140 23.90 -0.08 2.90
N GLN A 141 25.17 0.34 2.98
CA GLN A 141 26.24 -0.25 2.18
C GLN A 141 26.43 -1.75 2.48
N GLU A 142 26.40 -2.15 3.75
CA GLU A 142 26.48 -3.56 4.14
C GLU A 142 25.30 -4.37 3.58
N TYR A 143 24.10 -3.77 3.59
CA TYR A 143 22.90 -4.40 3.02
C TYR A 143 23.05 -4.69 1.53
N HIS A 144 23.57 -3.74 0.76
CA HIS A 144 23.84 -3.92 -0.66
C HIS A 144 24.78 -5.09 -0.92
N HIS A 145 25.82 -5.25 -0.11
CA HIS A 145 26.76 -6.36 -0.26
C HIS A 145 26.14 -7.71 0.13
N LEU A 146 25.43 -7.78 1.26
CA LEU A 146 24.86 -9.04 1.78
C LEU A 146 23.72 -9.61 0.93
N PHE A 147 23.02 -8.77 0.18
CA PHE A 147 21.82 -9.15 -0.57
C PHE A 147 21.89 -8.79 -2.06
N ASN A 148 23.11 -8.68 -2.58
CA ASN A 148 23.38 -8.57 -4.01
C ASN A 148 22.81 -9.78 -4.77
N GLU A 149 22.43 -9.61 -6.03
CA GLU A 149 21.89 -10.65 -6.91
C GLU A 149 22.74 -11.91 -7.03
N THR A 150 24.05 -11.81 -6.79
CA THR A 150 25.01 -12.92 -6.82
C THR A 150 24.97 -13.80 -5.57
N GLU A 151 24.44 -13.29 -4.46
CA GLU A 151 24.44 -13.98 -3.17
C GLU A 151 23.21 -14.89 -3.01
N ASP A 152 23.40 -16.09 -2.46
CA ASP A 152 22.31 -17.05 -2.21
C ASP A 152 21.32 -16.57 -1.12
N THR A 153 21.69 -15.55 -0.35
CA THR A 153 20.83 -14.89 0.65
C THR A 153 19.85 -13.92 0.03
N ALA A 154 20.03 -13.55 -1.24
CA ALA A 154 19.22 -12.55 -1.91
C ALA A 154 17.88 -13.09 -2.43
N TRP A 155 17.76 -14.41 -2.57
CA TRP A 155 16.57 -15.07 -3.13
C TRP A 155 15.37 -15.04 -2.17
N LEU A 156 14.17 -15.27 -2.73
CA LEU A 156 12.87 -15.13 -2.05
C LEU A 156 12.69 -16.08 -0.86
N ASP A 157 13.40 -17.22 -0.85
CA ASP A 157 13.32 -18.23 0.21
C ASP A 157 13.82 -17.67 1.56
N LYS A 158 14.73 -16.70 1.52
CA LYS A 158 15.37 -16.06 2.67
C LYS A 158 14.98 -14.59 2.81
N ILE A 159 13.85 -14.17 2.26
CA ILE A 159 13.38 -12.77 2.32
C ILE A 159 13.23 -12.25 3.77
N ASP A 160 12.93 -13.15 4.71
CA ASP A 160 12.89 -12.87 6.14
C ASP A 160 14.23 -12.38 6.71
N LYS A 161 15.36 -12.81 6.13
CA LYS A 161 16.69 -12.33 6.51
C LYS A 161 16.88 -10.85 6.18
N ARG A 162 16.33 -10.36 5.06
CA ARG A 162 16.36 -8.92 4.71
C ARG A 162 15.65 -8.11 5.78
N TYR A 163 14.46 -8.54 6.18
CA TYR A 163 13.66 -7.86 7.20
C TYR A 163 14.26 -7.95 8.61
N ALA A 164 14.85 -9.10 8.96
CA ALA A 164 15.57 -9.27 10.21
C ALA A 164 16.83 -8.39 10.26
N TRP A 165 17.55 -8.26 9.13
CA TRP A 165 18.71 -7.38 9.01
C TRP A 165 18.32 -5.94 9.31
N LEU A 166 17.26 -5.40 8.68
CA LEU A 166 16.84 -4.01 8.95
C LEU A 166 16.46 -3.82 10.42
N LYS A 167 15.70 -4.75 11.01
CA LYS A 167 15.29 -4.64 12.42
C LYS A 167 16.51 -4.54 13.34
N ARG A 168 17.51 -5.41 13.14
CA ARG A 168 18.76 -5.39 13.91
C ARG A 168 19.55 -4.11 13.66
N HIS A 169 19.70 -3.71 12.40
CA HIS A 169 20.42 -2.50 12.03
C HIS A 169 19.80 -1.23 12.63
N LEU A 170 18.47 -1.09 12.59
CA LEU A 170 17.78 0.04 13.22
C LEU A 170 17.98 0.10 14.74
N LEU A 171 17.99 -1.05 15.42
CA LEU A 171 18.27 -1.10 16.86
C LEU A 171 19.72 -0.71 17.16
N GLU A 172 20.68 -1.24 16.41
CA GLU A 172 22.10 -0.88 16.54
C GLU A 172 22.35 0.60 16.24
N PHE A 173 21.65 1.15 15.25
CA PHE A 173 21.69 2.57 14.89
C PHE A 173 21.13 3.46 16.01
N GLU A 174 19.94 3.15 16.53
CA GLU A 174 19.30 3.95 17.58
C GLU A 174 20.12 3.96 18.87
N ASP A 175 20.73 2.83 19.24
CA ASP A 175 21.59 2.71 20.41
C ASP A 175 22.88 3.54 20.29
N ARG A 176 23.52 3.53 19.11
CA ARG A 176 24.83 4.18 18.92
C ARG A 176 24.73 5.64 18.50
N LEU A 177 23.79 5.97 17.62
CA LEU A 177 23.70 7.24 16.89
C LEU A 177 22.35 7.95 17.05
N GLY A 178 21.36 7.33 17.70
CA GLY A 178 20.02 7.92 17.86
C GLY A 178 20.04 9.31 18.51
N ASN A 179 20.90 9.51 19.51
CA ASN A 179 21.03 10.79 20.21
C ASN A 179 21.86 11.85 19.45
N MET A 180 22.47 11.49 18.32
CA MET A 180 23.28 12.41 17.52
C MET A 180 22.43 13.28 16.60
N PHE A 181 21.32 12.74 16.09
CA PHE A 181 20.45 13.45 15.16
C PHE A 181 19.24 14.07 15.87
N PRO A 182 18.77 15.25 15.44
CA PRO A 182 17.50 15.80 15.89
C PRO A 182 16.34 14.84 15.61
N GLN A 183 15.41 14.68 16.56
CA GLN A 183 14.29 13.73 16.42
C GLN A 183 13.43 14.03 15.19
N ASN A 184 13.18 15.31 14.89
CA ASN A 184 12.41 15.76 13.73
C ASN A 184 13.09 15.46 12.36
N TRP A 185 14.31 14.91 12.34
CA TRP A 185 14.92 14.43 11.11
C TRP A 185 14.43 13.02 10.74
N GLU A 186 13.87 12.29 11.71
CA GLU A 186 13.28 10.95 11.52
C GLU A 186 14.22 10.00 10.75
N VAL A 187 15.51 10.02 11.11
CA VAL A 187 16.57 9.29 10.35
C VAL A 187 16.31 7.78 10.31
N SER A 188 15.82 7.19 11.41
CA SER A 188 15.40 5.78 11.45
C SER A 188 14.31 5.47 10.41
N GLU A 189 13.33 6.37 10.26
CA GLU A 189 12.25 6.23 9.27
C GLU A 189 12.82 6.34 7.86
N GLN A 190 13.70 7.30 7.59
CA GLN A 190 14.33 7.46 6.27
C GLN A 190 15.18 6.24 5.87
N ILE A 191 15.94 5.66 6.80
CA ILE A 191 16.69 4.41 6.57
C ILE A 191 15.71 3.29 6.18
N ALA A 192 14.59 3.15 6.91
CA ALA A 192 13.59 2.13 6.62
C ALA A 192 12.92 2.32 5.25
N VAL A 193 12.60 3.57 4.88
CA VAL A 193 12.03 3.91 3.57
C VAL A 193 13.01 3.59 2.45
N GLN A 194 14.27 4.03 2.55
CA GLN A 194 15.28 3.74 1.53
C GLN A 194 15.56 2.24 1.41
N PHE A 195 15.63 1.52 2.53
CA PHE A 195 15.70 0.06 2.53
C PHE A 195 14.52 -0.56 1.76
N CYS A 196 13.29 -0.08 1.96
CA CYS A 196 12.12 -0.60 1.24
C CYS A 196 12.25 -0.37 -0.27
N HIS A 197 12.69 0.82 -0.70
CA HIS A 197 12.90 1.13 -2.12
C HIS A 197 13.96 0.23 -2.76
N ILE A 198 15.14 0.11 -2.14
CA ILE A 198 16.22 -0.75 -2.62
C ILE A 198 15.73 -2.20 -2.68
N THR A 199 15.07 -2.68 -1.63
CA THR A 199 14.55 -4.06 -1.57
C THR A 199 13.55 -4.33 -2.68
N ARG A 200 12.62 -3.39 -2.94
CA ARG A 200 11.67 -3.52 -4.04
C ARG A 200 12.38 -3.64 -5.38
N GLU A 201 13.35 -2.78 -5.65
CA GLU A 201 14.08 -2.76 -6.92
C GLU A 201 14.89 -4.04 -7.13
N GLU A 202 15.64 -4.47 -6.13
CA GLU A 202 16.47 -5.69 -6.19
C GLU A 202 15.60 -6.95 -6.32
N LEU A 203 14.50 -7.06 -5.56
CA LEU A 203 13.57 -8.17 -5.71
C LEU A 203 12.93 -8.19 -7.10
N SER A 204 12.57 -7.03 -7.65
CA SER A 204 12.01 -6.93 -9.00
C SER A 204 12.99 -7.46 -10.05
N LYS A 205 14.28 -7.11 -9.95
CA LYS A 205 15.33 -7.58 -10.88
C LYS A 205 15.54 -9.10 -10.76
N ILE A 206 15.70 -9.58 -9.53
CA ILE A 206 15.97 -11.00 -9.23
C ILE A 206 14.81 -11.88 -9.70
N MET A 207 13.57 -11.48 -9.42
CA MET A 207 12.37 -12.21 -9.84
C MET A 207 12.17 -12.20 -11.37
N ALA A 208 12.49 -11.09 -12.04
CA ALA A 208 12.42 -11.00 -13.50
C ALA A 208 13.42 -11.97 -14.16
N LYS A 209 14.64 -12.08 -13.62
CA LYS A 209 15.70 -12.95 -14.15
C LYS A 209 15.42 -14.44 -13.95
N ARG A 210 14.88 -14.82 -12.79
CA ARG A 210 14.64 -16.23 -12.40
C ARG A 210 13.15 -16.58 -12.35
N LYS A 211 12.35 -16.05 -13.30
CA LYS A 211 10.89 -16.24 -13.31
C LYS A 211 10.43 -17.71 -13.25
N ASN A 212 11.19 -18.61 -13.88
CA ASN A 212 10.85 -20.04 -13.95
C ASN A 212 11.11 -20.80 -12.64
N GLU A 213 11.91 -20.24 -11.73
CA GLU A 213 12.21 -20.82 -10.41
C GLU A 213 11.16 -20.43 -9.35
N ILE A 214 10.21 -19.55 -9.71
CA ILE A 214 9.18 -19.05 -8.80
C ILE A 214 8.00 -20.03 -8.81
N ASP A 215 7.83 -20.76 -7.72
CA ASP A 215 6.61 -21.52 -7.46
C ASP A 215 5.60 -20.72 -6.63
N VAL A 216 4.37 -21.22 -6.58
CA VAL A 216 3.24 -20.55 -5.90
C VAL A 216 3.48 -20.47 -4.39
N LYS A 217 4.10 -21.50 -3.79
CA LYS A 217 4.31 -21.57 -2.34
C LYS A 217 5.35 -20.54 -1.90
N LEU A 218 6.44 -20.44 -2.64
CA LEU A 218 7.52 -19.46 -2.47
C LEU A 218 7.00 -18.04 -2.67
N LEU A 219 6.20 -17.80 -3.71
CA LEU A 219 5.60 -16.50 -3.97
C LEU A 219 4.68 -16.07 -2.82
N LEU A 220 3.77 -16.95 -2.40
CA LEU A 220 2.86 -16.65 -1.29
C LEU A 220 3.61 -16.47 0.04
N TYR A 221 4.64 -17.28 0.30
CA TYR A 221 5.53 -17.10 1.45
C TYR A 221 6.16 -15.71 1.45
N ALA A 222 6.74 -15.29 0.32
CA ALA A 222 7.40 -14.00 0.21
C ALA A 222 6.44 -12.83 0.40
N ILE A 223 5.25 -12.89 -0.21
CA ILE A 223 4.24 -11.83 -0.08
C ILE A 223 3.74 -11.74 1.37
N GLN A 224 3.44 -12.87 2.01
CA GLN A 224 2.98 -12.87 3.40
C GLN A 224 4.02 -12.28 4.35
N LYS A 225 5.30 -12.64 4.19
CA LYS A 225 6.40 -12.07 5.00
C LYS A 225 6.57 -10.58 4.76
N THR A 226 6.45 -10.14 3.50
CA THR A 226 6.56 -8.72 3.14
C THR A 226 5.41 -7.90 3.70
N SER A 227 4.17 -8.36 3.56
CA SER A 227 2.98 -7.69 4.11
C SER A 227 3.07 -7.57 5.64
N ALA A 228 3.47 -8.64 6.34
CA ALA A 228 3.67 -8.60 7.79
C ALA A 228 4.77 -7.58 8.20
N PHE A 229 5.82 -7.44 7.39
CA PHE A 229 6.88 -6.47 7.62
C PHE A 229 6.45 -5.03 7.35
N GLU A 230 5.74 -4.75 6.24
CA GLU A 230 5.19 -3.42 5.95
C GLU A 230 4.21 -2.98 7.04
N ASN A 231 3.36 -3.89 7.53
CA ASN A 231 2.47 -3.64 8.67
C ASN A 231 3.22 -3.35 9.98
N LEU A 232 4.41 -3.92 10.16
CA LEU A 232 5.26 -3.60 11.31
C LEU A 232 5.85 -2.20 11.18
N LEU A 233 6.30 -1.81 9.99
CA LEU A 233 6.83 -0.47 9.74
C LEU A 233 5.76 0.61 9.93
N SER A 234 4.54 0.37 9.47
CA SER A 234 3.45 1.33 9.63
C SER A 234 2.96 1.50 11.06
N ARG A 235 3.16 0.50 11.92
CA ARG A 235 2.93 0.63 13.36
C ARG A 235 4.05 1.36 14.09
N ARG A 236 5.28 1.27 13.56
CA ARG A 236 6.48 1.88 14.17
C ARG A 236 6.65 3.34 13.76
N PHE A 237 6.34 3.67 12.51
CA PHE A 237 6.66 4.94 11.88
C PHE A 237 5.41 5.70 11.47
N THR A 238 5.52 7.02 11.45
CA THR A 238 4.40 7.93 11.16
C THR A 238 4.14 8.08 9.67
N GLY A 239 5.18 7.91 8.83
CA GLY A 239 5.10 8.09 7.37
C GLY A 239 5.29 9.54 6.92
N VAL A 240 5.75 10.43 7.82
CA VAL A 240 6.03 11.83 7.49
C VAL A 240 7.09 11.93 6.39
N THR A 241 8.09 11.05 6.40
CA THR A 241 9.18 11.07 5.41
C THR A 241 8.72 10.71 4.00
N LEU A 242 7.67 9.91 3.87
CA LEU A 242 7.05 9.55 2.58
C LEU A 242 6.19 10.68 2.01
N SER A 243 5.67 11.54 2.88
CA SER A 243 4.78 12.64 2.52
C SER A 243 5.53 13.80 1.86
N GLU A 244 6.78 14.04 2.28
CA GLU A 244 7.65 15.09 1.71
C GLU A 244 8.06 14.81 0.25
N ASP A 245 8.21 13.54 -0.13
CA ASP A 245 8.46 13.13 -1.51
C ASP A 245 7.18 13.11 -2.36
N CYS A 246 6.03 12.79 -1.75
CA CYS A 246 4.73 12.79 -2.45
C CYS A 246 4.24 14.21 -2.80
N ALA A 247 4.57 15.23 -1.99
CA ALA A 247 4.23 16.63 -2.24
C ALA A 247 4.84 17.21 -3.54
N LYS A 248 5.81 16.54 -4.16
CA LYS A 248 6.40 16.94 -5.45
C LYS A 248 5.78 16.24 -6.66
N SER A 249 4.95 15.21 -6.46
CA SER A 249 4.42 14.38 -7.56
C SER A 249 2.92 14.53 -7.79
N GLU A 250 2.12 14.97 -6.83
CA GLU A 250 0.68 15.10 -7.04
C GLU A 250 0.13 16.40 -6.45
N GLY A 251 -0.45 17.23 -7.32
CA GLY A 251 -1.15 18.44 -6.92
C GLY A 251 -2.36 18.11 -6.03
N SER A 252 -2.36 18.69 -4.84
CA SER A 252 -3.51 19.00 -3.99
C SER A 252 -4.59 17.91 -3.84
N ARG A 253 -4.47 17.12 -2.77
CA ARG A 253 -5.63 16.73 -1.95
C ARG A 253 -5.33 16.94 -0.48
N HIS A 254 -5.98 17.96 0.09
CA HIS A 254 -6.04 18.23 1.52
C HIS A 254 -6.44 16.97 2.31
N VAL A 255 -5.55 16.46 3.14
CA VAL A 255 -5.92 15.57 4.25
C VAL A 255 -6.26 16.47 5.44
N LYS A 256 -7.53 16.44 5.86
CA LYS A 256 -8.00 17.10 7.07
C LYS A 256 -7.38 16.40 8.28
N GLN A 257 -6.69 17.19 9.09
CA GLN A 257 -6.24 16.87 10.43
C GLN A 257 -7.47 16.56 11.29
N ALA A 258 -7.62 15.29 11.72
CA ALA A 258 -8.65 14.89 12.68
C ALA A 258 -7.98 14.74 14.05
N ASP A 259 -8.42 15.58 14.98
CA ASP A 259 -8.01 15.59 16.38
C ASP A 259 -8.28 14.24 17.05
N LEU A 260 -7.27 13.75 17.76
CA LEU A 260 -7.33 12.57 18.62
C LEU A 260 -8.05 12.93 19.92
N THR A 261 -9.30 12.49 20.07
CA THR A 261 -9.88 12.24 21.40
C THR A 261 -10.09 10.76 21.58
N ALA A 262 -9.38 10.21 22.57
CA ALA A 262 -9.51 8.85 23.06
C ALA A 262 -10.91 8.68 23.68
N ASP A 263 -11.76 7.88 23.04
CA ASP A 263 -12.75 6.99 23.67
C ASP A 263 -13.73 6.51 22.60
N THR A 264 -13.46 5.35 22.00
CA THR A 264 -14.43 4.37 21.46
C THR A 264 -13.65 3.23 20.82
N LEU A 265 -13.39 2.20 21.63
CA LEU A 265 -12.92 0.90 21.16
C LEU A 265 -14.12 0.15 20.58
N ASP A 266 -14.36 0.31 19.27
CA ASP A 266 -15.28 -0.54 18.51
C ASP A 266 -14.45 -1.25 17.41
N GLU A 267 -14.40 -2.58 17.49
CA GLU A 267 -13.73 -3.49 16.54
C GLU A 267 -14.45 -3.50 15.18
N ARG A 268 -14.29 -2.45 14.37
CA ARG A 268 -14.76 -2.44 12.98
C ARG A 268 -13.63 -2.02 12.04
N ASP A 269 -13.32 -2.93 11.13
CA ASP A 269 -12.53 -2.76 9.90
C ASP A 269 -11.51 -1.63 9.92
N MET A 270 -10.28 -1.95 10.36
CA MET A 270 -9.14 -1.11 9.98
C MET A 270 -9.09 -1.06 8.45
N ASP A 271 -9.36 0.11 7.88
CA ASP A 271 -9.01 0.43 6.51
C ASP A 271 -7.51 0.13 6.31
N LEU A 272 -7.22 -1.04 5.75
CA LEU A 272 -5.89 -1.44 5.24
C LEU A 272 -5.36 -0.46 4.17
N ASN A 273 -6.16 0.51 3.74
CA ASN A 273 -5.97 1.39 2.60
C ASN A 273 -5.28 2.74 2.89
N SER A 274 -4.89 3.06 4.13
CA SER A 274 -4.25 4.35 4.43
C SER A 274 -2.89 4.25 5.11
N SER A 275 -2.30 3.05 5.14
CA SER A 275 -1.00 2.85 5.77
C SER A 275 0.13 3.36 4.86
N PRO A 276 0.98 4.30 5.29
CA PRO A 276 2.01 4.91 4.44
C PRO A 276 3.01 3.91 3.83
N PHE A 277 3.25 2.81 4.54
CA PHE A 277 4.22 1.78 4.15
C PHE A 277 3.62 0.64 3.30
N HIS A 278 2.29 0.63 3.12
CA HIS A 278 1.63 -0.44 2.39
C HIS A 278 2.02 -0.43 0.91
N GLY A 279 2.53 -1.55 0.42
CA GLY A 279 2.93 -1.73 -0.97
C GLY A 279 4.23 -1.00 -1.35
N LEU A 280 5.04 -0.53 -0.39
CA LEU A 280 6.35 0.02 -0.70
C LEU A 280 7.30 -1.02 -1.29
N ILE A 281 7.23 -2.26 -0.80
CA ILE A 281 7.92 -3.44 -1.33
C ILE A 281 6.93 -4.31 -2.11
N GLY A 282 5.73 -4.54 -1.55
CA GLY A 282 4.75 -5.51 -2.06
C GLY A 282 4.40 -5.38 -3.54
N LYS A 283 4.48 -4.16 -4.11
CA LYS A 283 4.23 -3.90 -5.54
C LYS A 283 5.16 -4.68 -6.48
N CYS A 284 6.35 -5.11 -6.05
CA CYS A 284 7.26 -5.91 -6.89
C CYS A 284 6.70 -7.30 -7.24
N PHE A 285 5.75 -7.83 -6.45
CA PHE A 285 5.19 -9.16 -6.69
C PHE A 285 4.09 -9.17 -7.75
N ILE A 286 3.46 -8.02 -8.03
CA ILE A 286 2.30 -7.89 -8.92
C ILE A 286 2.52 -8.55 -10.30
N PRO A 287 3.65 -8.33 -11.01
CA PRO A 287 3.89 -8.94 -12.33
C PRO A 287 3.95 -10.47 -12.31
N HIS A 288 4.19 -11.07 -11.15
CA HIS A 288 4.34 -12.51 -10.96
C HIS A 288 3.07 -13.17 -10.41
N LEU A 289 2.02 -12.41 -10.09
CA LEU A 289 0.76 -12.94 -9.55
C LEU A 289 0.00 -13.83 -10.54
N GLN A 290 0.31 -13.78 -11.83
CA GLN A 290 -0.24 -14.73 -12.80
C GLN A 290 0.07 -16.19 -12.41
N ILE A 291 1.24 -16.46 -11.80
CA ILE A 291 1.61 -17.81 -11.34
C ILE A 291 0.61 -18.32 -10.29
N TYR A 292 0.11 -17.43 -9.43
CA TYR A 292 -0.93 -17.74 -8.47
C TYR A 292 -2.28 -18.01 -9.15
N ILE A 293 -2.68 -17.17 -10.11
CA ILE A 293 -3.93 -17.37 -10.87
C ILE A 293 -3.92 -18.70 -11.62
N ASP A 294 -2.83 -19.03 -12.30
CA ASP A 294 -2.69 -20.31 -13.01
C ASP A 294 -2.75 -21.51 -12.05
N SER A 295 -2.27 -21.34 -10.81
CA SER A 295 -2.42 -22.36 -9.78
C SER A 295 -3.85 -22.49 -9.30
N VAL A 296 -4.56 -21.39 -9.11
CA VAL A 296 -5.98 -21.42 -8.74
C VAL A 296 -6.79 -22.10 -9.84
N ASP A 297 -6.53 -21.80 -11.11
CA ASP A 297 -7.15 -22.45 -12.27
C ASP A 297 -6.90 -23.97 -12.25
N ARG A 298 -5.64 -24.42 -12.12
CA ARG A 298 -5.32 -25.86 -12.01
C ARG A 298 -6.02 -26.55 -10.83
N ASN A 299 -5.99 -25.94 -9.64
CA ASN A 299 -6.64 -26.53 -8.46
C ASN A 299 -8.16 -26.63 -8.63
N LEU A 300 -8.79 -25.66 -9.30
CA LEU A 300 -10.21 -25.71 -9.61
C LEU A 300 -10.53 -26.77 -10.66
N SER A 301 -9.68 -26.93 -11.69
CA SER A 301 -9.82 -28.03 -12.65
C SER A 301 -9.81 -29.38 -11.94
N ASP A 302 -8.81 -29.63 -11.09
CA ASP A 302 -8.70 -30.87 -10.32
C ASP A 302 -9.89 -31.08 -9.38
N LEU A 303 -10.40 -29.99 -8.79
CA LEU A 303 -11.57 -30.04 -7.90
C LEU A 303 -12.85 -30.43 -8.66
N ILE A 304 -13.07 -29.85 -9.84
CA ILE A 304 -14.20 -30.19 -10.72
C ILE A 304 -14.09 -31.64 -11.19
N ASP A 305 -12.91 -32.09 -11.61
CA ASP A 305 -12.70 -33.48 -12.05
C ASP A 305 -12.96 -34.47 -10.91
N ARG A 306 -12.53 -34.17 -9.68
CA ARG A 306 -12.84 -34.97 -8.49
C ARG A 306 -14.34 -35.01 -8.22
N PHE A 307 -15.05 -33.88 -8.29
CA PHE A 307 -16.50 -33.86 -8.13
C PHE A 307 -17.20 -34.74 -9.17
N VAL A 308 -16.74 -34.73 -10.42
CA VAL A 308 -17.28 -35.60 -11.48
C VAL A 308 -16.99 -37.08 -11.19
N MET A 309 -15.82 -37.42 -10.64
CA MET A 309 -15.47 -38.79 -10.27
C MET A 309 -16.26 -39.29 -9.07
N ASP A 310 -16.36 -38.49 -8.00
CA ASP A 310 -17.11 -38.84 -6.78
C ASP A 310 -18.59 -39.06 -7.09
N GLN A 311 -19.14 -38.30 -8.03
CA GLN A 311 -20.51 -38.51 -8.49
C GLN A 311 -20.69 -39.79 -9.31
N LYS A 312 -19.70 -40.20 -10.12
CA LYS A 312 -19.75 -41.48 -10.84
C LYS A 312 -19.64 -42.69 -9.90
N GLN A 313 -19.02 -42.52 -8.74
CA GLN A 313 -18.87 -43.56 -7.72
C GLN A 313 -20.00 -43.58 -6.68
N SER A 314 -20.74 -42.47 -6.53
CA SER A 314 -21.92 -42.38 -5.66
C SER A 314 -23.07 -43.23 -6.20
N ILE A 315 -23.18 -44.45 -5.66
CA ILE A 315 -24.41 -45.25 -5.69
C ILE A 315 -25.44 -44.54 -4.78
N PRO A 316 -26.73 -44.41 -5.17
CA PRO A 316 -27.73 -43.79 -4.32
C PRO A 316 -27.97 -44.68 -3.10
N THR A 317 -27.30 -44.38 -1.98
CA THR A 317 -27.64 -45.00 -0.70
C THR A 317 -28.72 -44.17 -0.05
N GLU A 318 -29.89 -44.77 0.15
CA GLU A 318 -31.01 -44.21 0.93
C GLU A 318 -30.53 -43.79 2.33
N ALA A 319 -30.44 -42.48 2.56
CA ALA A 319 -30.55 -41.76 3.84
C ALA A 319 -30.04 -40.33 3.59
N THR A 320 -30.82 -39.27 3.74
CA THR A 320 -31.31 -38.82 5.04
C THR A 320 -32.51 -37.89 4.79
N GLU A 321 -33.68 -38.26 5.28
CA GLU A 321 -34.84 -37.37 5.40
C GLU A 321 -34.55 -36.33 6.49
N THR A 322 -33.82 -35.25 6.18
CA THR A 322 -33.99 -33.93 6.82
C THR A 322 -33.01 -32.90 6.23
N GLN A 323 -33.57 -31.75 5.85
CA GLN A 323 -32.95 -30.55 5.28
C GLN A 323 -32.50 -30.65 3.81
N ALA A 324 -32.87 -29.61 3.06
CA ALA A 324 -32.66 -29.43 1.62
C ALA A 324 -31.29 -29.93 1.17
N ALA A 325 -31.26 -31.13 0.60
CA ALA A 325 -30.02 -31.83 0.37
C ALA A 325 -29.41 -31.34 -0.95
N ILE A 326 -28.55 -30.34 -0.85
CA ILE A 326 -27.73 -29.79 -1.92
C ILE A 326 -26.57 -30.79 -2.17
N LEU A 327 -26.08 -30.88 -3.41
CA LEU A 327 -24.89 -31.68 -3.67
C LEU A 327 -23.71 -31.15 -2.84
N PRO A 328 -23.01 -32.01 -2.07
CA PRO A 328 -21.91 -31.58 -1.20
C PRO A 328 -20.77 -30.87 -1.96
N SER A 329 -20.67 -31.10 -3.28
CA SER A 329 -19.74 -30.40 -4.16
C SER A 329 -19.97 -28.89 -4.31
N CYS A 330 -21.20 -28.37 -4.18
CA CYS A 330 -21.47 -26.92 -4.34
C CYS A 330 -20.92 -26.10 -3.14
N PRO A 331 -21.21 -26.44 -1.87
CA PRO A 331 -20.61 -25.75 -0.72
C PRO A 331 -19.08 -25.75 -0.74
N ASP A 332 -18.45 -26.88 -1.08
CA ASP A 332 -16.98 -27.00 -1.14
C ASP A 332 -16.36 -26.08 -2.19
N LEU A 333 -16.99 -25.95 -3.38
CA LEU A 333 -16.57 -25.02 -4.43
C LEU A 333 -16.59 -23.56 -3.94
N PHE A 334 -17.68 -23.14 -3.31
CA PHE A 334 -17.81 -21.76 -2.82
C PHE A 334 -16.90 -21.46 -1.61
N VAL A 335 -16.62 -22.45 -0.76
CA VAL A 335 -15.60 -22.32 0.29
C VAL A 335 -14.22 -22.10 -0.33
N PHE A 336 -13.88 -22.83 -1.40
CA PHE A 336 -12.63 -22.64 -2.12
C PHE A 336 -12.54 -21.25 -2.78
N TYR A 337 -13.61 -20.77 -3.41
CA TYR A 337 -13.68 -19.41 -3.97
C TYR A 337 -13.50 -18.34 -2.88
N LYS A 338 -14.20 -18.48 -1.75
CA LYS A 338 -14.05 -17.56 -0.62
C LYS A 338 -12.62 -17.53 -0.09
N LYS A 339 -11.97 -18.69 0.05
CA LYS A 339 -10.58 -18.80 0.50
C LYS A 339 -9.61 -18.15 -0.49
N SER A 340 -9.77 -18.41 -1.78
CA SER A 340 -8.93 -17.84 -2.85
C SER A 340 -9.11 -16.33 -2.97
N MET A 341 -10.34 -15.82 -2.80
CA MET A 341 -10.62 -14.39 -2.77
C MET A 341 -9.97 -13.69 -1.58
N ILE A 342 -10.07 -14.26 -0.37
CA ILE A 342 -9.43 -13.70 0.82
C ILE A 342 -7.91 -13.64 0.65
N GLN A 343 -7.32 -14.70 0.08
CA GLN A 343 -5.89 -14.73 -0.23
C GLN A 343 -5.50 -13.68 -1.26
N CYS A 344 -6.21 -13.59 -2.39
CA CYS A 344 -5.92 -12.59 -3.43
C CYS A 344 -6.01 -11.15 -2.91
N ASN A 345 -6.97 -10.86 -2.02
CA ASN A 345 -7.12 -9.54 -1.41
C ASN A 345 -5.91 -9.11 -0.57
N GLN A 346 -5.09 -10.06 -0.09
CA GLN A 346 -3.83 -9.76 0.60
C GLN A 346 -2.68 -9.46 -0.36
N LEU A 347 -2.79 -9.87 -1.63
CA LEU A 347 -1.72 -9.75 -2.64
C LEU A 347 -1.90 -8.50 -3.50
N ASP A 348 -3.11 -8.29 -4.02
CA ASP A 348 -3.45 -7.19 -4.93
C ASP A 348 -4.98 -7.02 -5.03
N ARG A 349 -5.45 -5.77 -5.12
CA ARG A 349 -6.86 -5.42 -5.36
C ARG A 349 -7.14 -4.94 -6.78
N GLY A 350 -6.12 -4.90 -7.64
CA GLY A 350 -6.22 -4.48 -9.02
C GLY A 350 -6.53 -5.63 -9.99
N GLN A 351 -5.74 -5.71 -11.05
CA GLN A 351 -5.96 -6.60 -12.19
C GLN A 351 -5.95 -8.09 -11.84
N THR A 352 -5.25 -8.47 -10.75
CA THR A 352 -5.18 -9.86 -10.29
C THR A 352 -6.54 -10.35 -9.80
N MET A 353 -7.29 -9.49 -9.08
CA MET A 353 -8.64 -9.80 -8.59
C MET A 353 -9.63 -10.01 -9.74
N LEU A 354 -9.50 -9.21 -10.80
CA LEU A 354 -10.31 -9.37 -12.01
C LEU A 354 -9.99 -10.67 -12.76
N SER A 355 -8.70 -11.03 -12.81
CA SER A 355 -8.27 -12.30 -13.41
C SER A 355 -8.79 -13.50 -12.62
N LEU A 356 -8.80 -13.40 -11.29
CA LEU A 356 -9.41 -14.40 -10.41
C LEU A 356 -10.92 -14.52 -10.63
N ALA A 357 -11.63 -13.40 -10.75
CA ALA A 357 -13.07 -13.41 -11.02
C ALA A 357 -13.41 -14.13 -12.35
N LYS A 358 -12.61 -13.92 -13.40
CA LYS A 358 -12.76 -14.65 -14.68
C LYS A 358 -12.55 -16.15 -14.53
N VAL A 359 -11.59 -16.57 -13.71
CA VAL A 359 -11.38 -18.00 -13.41
C VAL A 359 -12.59 -18.58 -12.68
N PHE A 360 -13.15 -17.88 -11.70
CA PHE A 360 -14.38 -18.33 -11.02
C PHE A 360 -15.56 -18.45 -11.99
N GLN A 361 -15.73 -17.51 -12.91
CA GLN A 361 -16.78 -17.59 -13.93
C GLN A 361 -16.63 -18.82 -14.83
N LYS A 362 -15.41 -19.09 -15.31
CA LYS A 362 -15.10 -20.28 -16.11
C LYS A 362 -15.50 -21.57 -15.39
N TYR A 363 -15.12 -21.72 -14.12
CA TYR A 363 -15.42 -22.94 -13.37
C TYR A 363 -16.86 -23.03 -12.84
N LEU A 364 -17.57 -21.91 -12.68
CA LEU A 364 -19.02 -21.94 -12.47
C LEU A 364 -19.76 -22.47 -13.70
N HIS A 365 -19.32 -22.06 -14.90
CA HIS A 365 -19.86 -22.59 -16.16
C HIS A 365 -19.56 -24.08 -16.32
N GLU A 366 -18.30 -24.49 -16.12
CA GLU A 366 -17.92 -25.91 -16.18
C GLU A 366 -18.65 -26.76 -15.13
N TYR A 367 -18.91 -26.20 -13.94
CA TYR A 367 -19.72 -26.87 -12.91
C TYR A 367 -21.16 -27.08 -13.37
N SER A 368 -21.80 -26.07 -13.97
CA SER A 368 -23.15 -26.22 -14.51
C SER A 368 -23.19 -27.26 -15.64
N GLU A 369 -22.29 -27.17 -16.62
CA GLU A 369 -22.31 -28.07 -17.78
C GLU A 369 -21.94 -29.52 -17.44
N LYS A 370 -20.82 -29.74 -16.75
CA LYS A 370 -20.27 -31.08 -16.52
C LYS A 370 -20.95 -31.82 -15.37
N LEU A 371 -21.45 -31.10 -14.36
CA LEU A 371 -22.10 -31.72 -13.20
C LEU A 371 -23.61 -31.54 -13.28
N LEU A 372 -24.16 -30.33 -13.35
CA LEU A 372 -25.63 -30.16 -13.28
C LEU A 372 -26.33 -30.69 -14.54
N MET A 373 -25.87 -30.30 -15.74
CA MET A 373 -26.49 -30.74 -16.99
C MET A 373 -26.22 -32.21 -17.32
N SER A 374 -25.06 -32.75 -16.98
CA SER A 374 -24.78 -34.19 -17.16
C SER A 374 -25.59 -35.08 -16.20
N ASN A 375 -26.11 -34.54 -15.10
CA ASN A 375 -26.97 -35.27 -14.15
C ASN A 375 -28.46 -35.25 -14.54
N LEU A 376 -28.87 -34.39 -15.48
CA LEU A 376 -30.23 -34.42 -16.00
C LEU A 376 -30.40 -35.68 -16.88
N PRO A 377 -31.46 -36.48 -16.69
CA PRO A 377 -31.72 -37.63 -17.54
C PRO A 377 -31.86 -37.18 -19.00
N LYS A 378 -31.04 -37.74 -19.89
CA LYS A 378 -31.13 -37.46 -21.33
C LYS A 378 -32.48 -37.94 -21.83
N ILE A 379 -33.37 -37.03 -22.19
CA ILE A 379 -34.62 -37.36 -22.88
C ILE A 379 -34.22 -37.86 -24.27
N GLU A 380 -34.06 -39.17 -24.43
CA GLU A 380 -33.88 -39.79 -25.75
C GLU A 380 -35.10 -39.45 -26.61
N THR A 381 -34.85 -38.66 -27.65
CA THR A 381 -35.82 -38.24 -28.67
C THR A 381 -36.07 -39.39 -29.64
N GLN A 382 -36.53 -40.52 -29.13
CA GLN A 382 -37.13 -41.57 -29.95
C GLN A 382 -38.52 -41.86 -29.40
N THR A 383 -39.52 -41.57 -30.23
CA THR A 383 -40.96 -41.60 -29.94
C THR A 383 -41.46 -40.33 -29.25
N LEU A 384 -42.05 -39.41 -30.02
CA LEU A 384 -43.18 -38.57 -29.64
C LEU A 384 -43.60 -37.75 -30.87
N GLY A 385 -44.71 -38.16 -31.47
CA GLY A 385 -45.29 -37.52 -32.64
C GLY A 385 -45.79 -36.10 -32.36
N ALA A 386 -45.50 -35.21 -33.30
CA ALA A 386 -46.31 -34.13 -33.86
C ALA A 386 -47.28 -33.28 -32.99
N SER A 387 -47.14 -33.20 -31.66
CA SER A 387 -48.05 -32.35 -30.86
C SER A 387 -47.38 -31.46 -29.81
N MET A 388 -46.06 -31.23 -29.91
CA MET A 388 -45.31 -30.46 -28.90
C MET A 388 -44.56 -29.22 -29.45
N GLN A 389 -44.96 -28.68 -30.60
CA GLN A 389 -44.38 -27.42 -31.13
C GLN A 389 -44.94 -26.15 -30.46
N ASN A 390 -46.01 -26.26 -29.66
CA ASN A 390 -46.62 -25.09 -29.01
C ASN A 390 -46.22 -24.88 -27.53
N PHE A 391 -45.54 -25.84 -26.89
CA PHE A 391 -45.21 -25.75 -25.46
C PHE A 391 -43.89 -25.02 -25.14
N THR A 392 -42.97 -24.93 -26.10
CA THR A 392 -41.64 -24.33 -25.88
C THR A 392 -41.63 -22.80 -25.94
N LYS A 393 -42.67 -22.17 -26.51
CA LYS A 393 -42.78 -20.70 -26.57
C LYS A 393 -43.28 -20.06 -25.27
N ASP A 394 -44.07 -20.76 -24.48
CA ASP A 394 -44.65 -20.20 -23.26
C ASP A 394 -43.74 -20.34 -22.02
N LEU A 395 -42.71 -21.19 -22.08
CA LEU A 395 -41.75 -21.36 -20.97
C LEU A 395 -40.69 -20.24 -20.90
N GLN A 396 -40.46 -19.50 -22.00
CA GLN A 396 -39.41 -18.47 -22.08
C GLN A 396 -39.78 -17.11 -21.45
N LYS A 397 -40.95 -16.99 -20.79
CA LYS A 397 -41.47 -15.68 -20.33
C LYS A 397 -41.85 -15.55 -18.85
N ILE A 398 -41.45 -16.47 -17.95
CA ILE A 398 -42.01 -16.46 -16.59
C ILE A 398 -40.91 -16.41 -15.50
N SER A 399 -41.07 -15.41 -14.62
CA SER A 399 -40.16 -14.95 -13.56
C SER A 399 -39.98 -15.92 -12.36
N THR A 400 -38.96 -15.59 -11.57
CA THR A 400 -38.12 -16.39 -10.66
C THR A 400 -38.65 -16.75 -9.27
N SER A 401 -39.96 -16.79 -8.98
CA SER A 401 -40.43 -17.03 -7.59
C SER A 401 -41.32 -18.26 -7.34
N GLY A 402 -41.31 -19.26 -8.24
CA GLY A 402 -42.28 -20.36 -8.14
C GLY A 402 -41.86 -21.72 -8.68
N LEU A 403 -40.56 -22.01 -8.83
CA LEU A 403 -40.10 -23.25 -9.47
C LEU A 403 -40.59 -24.51 -8.72
N ILE A 404 -40.49 -24.55 -7.40
CA ILE A 404 -40.91 -25.70 -6.58
C ILE A 404 -42.46 -25.84 -6.58
N HIS A 405 -43.18 -24.72 -6.49
CA HIS A 405 -44.64 -24.73 -6.47
C HIS A 405 -45.22 -25.19 -7.82
N ASN A 406 -44.59 -24.79 -8.93
CA ASN A 406 -45.06 -25.11 -10.28
C ASN A 406 -44.68 -26.53 -10.74
N PHE A 407 -43.59 -27.11 -10.21
CA PHE A 407 -43.28 -28.54 -10.40
C PHE A 407 -44.36 -29.44 -9.79
N SER A 408 -44.91 -29.05 -8.63
CA SER A 408 -46.02 -29.78 -7.99
C SER A 408 -47.32 -29.74 -8.80
N SER A 409 -47.53 -28.67 -9.58
CA SER A 409 -48.67 -28.53 -10.49
C SER A 409 -48.48 -29.36 -11.76
N LEU A 410 -47.25 -29.48 -12.28
CA LEU A 410 -46.91 -30.28 -13.46
C LEU A 410 -47.03 -31.80 -13.23
N LEU A 411 -46.89 -32.28 -11.99
CA LEU A 411 -47.11 -33.68 -11.63
C LEU A 411 -48.59 -34.06 -11.51
N LYS A 412 -49.50 -33.08 -11.48
CA LYS A 412 -50.91 -33.30 -11.11
C LYS A 412 -51.88 -33.35 -12.31
N GLU A 413 -51.46 -32.91 -13.49
CA GLU A 413 -52.28 -32.99 -14.71
C GLU A 413 -51.77 -34.09 -15.65
N GLY A 414 -52.50 -35.21 -15.66
CA GLY A 414 -52.80 -35.98 -16.87
C GLY A 414 -51.65 -36.65 -17.64
N GLU A 415 -51.47 -37.94 -17.36
CA GLU A 415 -50.93 -38.99 -18.25
C GLU A 415 -49.40 -39.07 -18.49
N VAL A 416 -48.87 -40.22 -18.06
CA VAL A 416 -47.52 -40.81 -18.22
C VAL A 416 -46.44 -40.23 -17.29
N THR A 417 -46.18 -40.94 -16.19
CA THR A 417 -45.00 -40.77 -15.33
C THR A 417 -43.72 -40.94 -16.16
N ARG A 418 -43.14 -39.83 -16.63
CA ARG A 418 -41.94 -39.82 -17.49
C ARG A 418 -40.63 -40.16 -16.77
N PHE A 419 -40.62 -40.17 -15.44
CA PHE A 419 -39.41 -40.36 -14.63
C PHE A 419 -39.70 -41.25 -13.43
N THR A 420 -38.80 -42.20 -13.17
CA THR A 420 -38.78 -43.06 -11.97
C THR A 420 -38.63 -42.22 -10.70
N LYS A 421 -39.02 -42.77 -9.53
CA LYS A 421 -38.87 -42.06 -8.24
C LYS A 421 -37.42 -41.63 -7.97
N ASP A 422 -36.45 -42.44 -8.40
CA ASP A 422 -35.02 -42.14 -8.27
C ASP A 422 -34.59 -41.00 -9.20
N GLU A 423 -35.14 -40.93 -10.42
CA GLU A 423 -34.91 -39.82 -11.35
C GLU A 423 -35.56 -38.52 -10.87
N GLN A 424 -36.78 -38.57 -10.33
CA GLN A 424 -37.45 -37.41 -9.74
C GLN A 424 -36.66 -36.87 -8.54
N THR A 425 -36.14 -37.78 -7.72
CA THR A 425 -35.28 -37.42 -6.59
C THR A 425 -34.03 -36.71 -7.10
N LYS A 426 -33.27 -37.31 -8.04
CA LYS A 426 -32.08 -36.68 -8.64
C LYS A 426 -32.35 -35.31 -9.25
N ILE A 427 -33.48 -35.14 -9.95
CA ILE A 427 -33.88 -33.85 -10.52
C ILE A 427 -34.09 -32.81 -9.41
N CYS A 428 -34.79 -33.16 -8.33
CA CYS A 428 -34.97 -32.26 -7.18
C CYS A 428 -33.64 -31.87 -6.53
N TYR A 429 -32.71 -32.82 -6.35
CA TYR A 429 -31.36 -32.56 -5.83
C TYR A 429 -30.57 -31.58 -6.70
N VAL A 430 -30.63 -31.75 -8.04
CA VAL A 430 -29.97 -30.87 -9.01
C VAL A 430 -30.60 -29.47 -9.00
N LEU A 431 -31.93 -29.37 -8.97
CA LEU A 431 -32.64 -28.08 -8.94
C LEU A 431 -32.37 -27.29 -7.66
N THR A 432 -32.43 -27.94 -6.50
CA THR A 432 -32.10 -27.29 -5.21
C THR A 432 -30.64 -26.85 -5.18
N THR A 433 -29.74 -27.62 -5.79
CA THR A 433 -28.32 -27.23 -5.93
C THR A 433 -28.16 -26.04 -6.87
N ALA A 434 -28.86 -26.01 -8.01
CA ALA A 434 -28.81 -24.89 -8.95
C ALA A 434 -29.32 -23.59 -8.32
N GLU A 435 -30.43 -23.65 -7.55
CA GLU A 435 -30.97 -22.50 -6.82
C GLU A 435 -29.97 -21.99 -5.76
N TYR A 436 -29.34 -22.89 -5.01
CA TYR A 436 -28.31 -22.53 -4.05
C TYR A 436 -27.05 -21.93 -4.71
N CYS A 437 -26.58 -22.52 -5.81
CA CYS A 437 -25.41 -22.00 -6.51
C CYS A 437 -25.72 -20.64 -7.19
N LEU A 438 -26.97 -20.38 -7.62
CA LEU A 438 -27.41 -19.08 -8.13
C LEU A 438 -27.34 -17.99 -7.04
N GLU A 439 -27.97 -18.23 -5.89
CA GLU A 439 -27.97 -17.28 -4.77
C GLU A 439 -26.53 -17.02 -4.28
N THR A 440 -25.72 -18.07 -4.15
CA THR A 440 -24.35 -17.96 -3.66
C THR A 440 -23.43 -17.27 -4.68
N THR A 441 -23.68 -17.43 -5.99
CA THR A 441 -22.96 -16.70 -7.05
C THR A 441 -23.23 -15.20 -6.98
N GLN A 442 -24.48 -14.79 -6.72
CA GLN A 442 -24.82 -13.38 -6.50
C GLN A 442 -24.07 -12.81 -5.29
N GLN A 443 -24.10 -13.51 -4.16
CA GLN A 443 -23.37 -13.10 -2.95
C GLN A 443 -21.85 -13.02 -3.18
N LEU A 444 -21.28 -13.91 -3.99
CA LEU A 444 -19.87 -13.89 -4.35
C LEU A 444 -19.52 -12.69 -5.22
N GLN A 445 -20.36 -12.36 -6.22
CA GLN A 445 -20.19 -11.19 -7.07
C GLN A 445 -20.17 -9.90 -6.25
N ASP A 446 -21.13 -9.74 -5.34
CA ASP A 446 -21.25 -8.53 -4.52
C ASP A 446 -20.01 -8.36 -3.62
N LYS A 447 -19.54 -9.46 -3.00
CA LYS A 447 -18.29 -9.46 -2.21
C LYS A 447 -17.03 -9.19 -3.03
N LEU A 448 -17.00 -9.61 -4.30
CA LEU A 448 -15.88 -9.30 -5.19
C LEU A 448 -15.87 -7.82 -5.58
N LYS A 449 -17.05 -7.23 -5.87
CA LYS A 449 -17.21 -5.81 -6.17
C LYS A 449 -16.87 -4.90 -5.00
N GLU A 450 -17.15 -5.33 -3.77
CA GLU A 450 -16.77 -4.58 -2.56
C GLU A 450 -15.24 -4.56 -2.34
N LYS A 451 -14.53 -5.62 -2.75
CA LYS A 451 -13.10 -5.80 -2.45
C LYS A 451 -12.16 -5.29 -3.54
N ILE A 452 -12.59 -5.26 -4.79
CA ILE A 452 -11.79 -4.78 -5.92
C ILE A 452 -11.70 -3.25 -5.92
N ASP A 453 -10.68 -2.71 -6.59
CA ASP A 453 -10.60 -1.27 -6.88
C ASP A 453 -11.92 -0.78 -7.53
N PRO A 454 -12.52 0.32 -7.03
CA PRO A 454 -13.78 0.86 -7.56
C PRO A 454 -13.79 1.11 -9.07
N SER A 455 -12.62 1.39 -9.66
CA SER A 455 -12.48 1.61 -11.12
C SER A 455 -12.64 0.33 -11.96
N LEU A 456 -12.46 -0.84 -11.35
CA LEU A 456 -12.53 -2.15 -12.01
C LEU A 456 -13.78 -2.95 -11.61
N ALA A 457 -14.55 -2.47 -10.62
CA ALA A 457 -15.74 -3.15 -10.10
C ALA A 457 -16.81 -3.40 -11.19
N ASP A 458 -16.96 -2.48 -12.14
CA ASP A 458 -17.93 -2.58 -13.23
C ASP A 458 -17.58 -3.70 -14.23
N GLN A 459 -16.34 -4.18 -14.27
CA GLN A 459 -15.92 -5.27 -15.15
C GLN A 459 -16.23 -6.66 -14.58
N ILE A 460 -16.68 -6.73 -13.32
CA ILE A 460 -17.09 -7.97 -12.68
C ILE A 460 -18.57 -8.22 -12.96
N ASP A 461 -18.84 -9.14 -13.88
CA ASP A 461 -20.20 -9.55 -14.22
C ASP A 461 -20.33 -11.08 -14.30
N PHE A 462 -21.06 -11.67 -13.35
CA PHE A 462 -21.36 -13.10 -13.28
C PHE A 462 -22.72 -13.45 -13.90
N SER A 463 -23.42 -12.51 -14.56
CA SER A 463 -24.74 -12.78 -15.15
C SER A 463 -24.76 -13.98 -16.08
N LYS A 464 -23.69 -14.22 -16.85
CA LYS A 464 -23.61 -15.42 -17.71
C LYS A 464 -23.62 -16.73 -16.93
N GLY A 465 -22.91 -16.79 -15.80
CA GLY A 465 -22.91 -17.97 -14.95
C GLY A 465 -24.25 -18.18 -14.25
N GLN A 466 -24.94 -17.09 -13.90
CA GLN A 466 -26.31 -17.13 -13.37
C GLN A 466 -27.30 -17.66 -14.41
N ASP A 467 -27.19 -17.21 -15.66
CA ASP A 467 -27.99 -17.71 -16.79
C ASP A 467 -27.79 -19.20 -17.04
N ASP A 468 -26.58 -19.72 -16.81
CA ASP A 468 -26.28 -21.15 -16.95
C ASP A 468 -26.86 -22.03 -15.84
N PHE A 469 -27.19 -21.46 -14.68
CA PHE A 469 -27.96 -22.14 -13.63
C PHE A 469 -29.48 -21.99 -13.83
N HIS A 470 -29.92 -21.09 -14.72
CA HIS A 470 -31.32 -20.93 -15.13
C HIS A 470 -31.74 -21.86 -16.28
N LYS A 471 -30.78 -22.40 -17.05
CA LYS A 471 -31.02 -23.39 -18.11
C LYS A 471 -31.30 -24.77 -17.52
#